data_AF-A0A6B9RH29-F1
#
_entry.id   AF-A0A6B9RH29-F1
#
_cell.length_a   1.000
_cell.length_b   1.000
_cell.length_c   1.000
_cell.angle_alpha   90.00
_cell.angle_beta   90.00
_cell.angle_gamma   90.00
#
_symmetry.space_group_name_H-M   'P 1'
#
loop_
_entity.id
_entity.type
_entity.pdbx_description
1 polymer ?
#
loop_
_entity_poly.entity_id
_entity_poly.type
_entity_poly.pdbx_seq_one_letter_code
_entity_poly.pdbx_strand_id
1 'polypeptide(L)'
;MMQKPEDMELFPPEEKGFSYLMLFDDYNKIDLTLLPLEELDNYLKGDKLIKVLIDKDCRIKRDIVPTDIDYHVRKPSAREYDDCCNEFWNVTPYVIKGLCRKEILFAIDHLNQILRFELLRMMSWKVGIKTEFSLSVGKNYKYINKYIDEDLWNRLLSTYRMDSYENIWKSLFICHQLFREVSKEVAELLGFDYPEYGKNITRYTEDMYKKYVENDYF
;
A
#
# COMPACT_ATOMS: atom_id res chain seq x y z
N MET A 1 14.91 -24.69 1.52
CA MET A 1 13.73 -24.64 0.60
C MET A 1 14.13 -23.84 -0.64
N MET A 2 13.65 -24.22 -1.84
CA MET A 2 13.92 -23.48 -3.08
C MET A 2 12.63 -23.30 -3.87
N GLN A 3 12.34 -22.07 -4.25
CA GLN A 3 11.25 -21.72 -5.18
C GLN A 3 11.87 -21.28 -6.52
N LYS A 4 11.25 -21.72 -7.61
CA LYS A 4 11.60 -21.36 -8.99
C LYS A 4 10.38 -20.72 -9.65
N PRO A 5 10.19 -19.40 -9.54
CA PRO A 5 8.97 -18.73 -10.01
C PRO A 5 8.64 -19.05 -11.47
N GLU A 6 9.64 -19.14 -12.34
CA GLU A 6 9.46 -19.37 -13.77
C GLU A 6 9.13 -20.83 -14.14
N ASP A 7 9.15 -21.75 -13.16
CA ASP A 7 8.79 -23.17 -13.29
C ASP A 7 7.52 -23.49 -12.47
N MET A 8 6.73 -22.47 -12.15
CA MET A 8 5.44 -22.63 -11.47
C MET A 8 4.28 -22.66 -12.47
N GLU A 9 3.25 -23.44 -12.16
CA GLU A 9 2.01 -23.47 -12.94
C GLU A 9 0.99 -22.44 -12.45
N LEU A 10 0.96 -22.19 -11.13
CA LEU A 10 0.00 -21.26 -10.52
C LEU A 10 0.24 -19.81 -10.92
N PHE A 11 1.49 -19.44 -11.18
CA PHE A 11 1.89 -18.09 -11.58
C PHE A 11 2.72 -18.18 -12.85
N PRO A 12 2.36 -17.44 -13.91
CA PRO A 12 3.17 -17.42 -15.13
C PRO A 12 4.53 -16.77 -14.86
N PRO A 13 5.57 -17.13 -15.64
CA PRO A 13 6.87 -16.47 -15.56
C PRO A 13 6.74 -14.99 -15.92
N GLU A 14 7.26 -14.11 -15.05
CA GLU A 14 7.29 -12.64 -15.27
C GLU A 14 8.64 -12.16 -15.81
N GLU A 15 9.73 -12.81 -15.40
CA GLU A 15 11.09 -12.44 -15.78
C GLU A 15 11.53 -13.15 -17.06
N LYS A 16 12.40 -12.49 -17.85
CA LYS A 16 13.05 -13.12 -19.00
C LYS A 16 14.13 -14.12 -18.61
N GLY A 17 14.65 -13.99 -17.39
CA GLY A 17 15.64 -14.89 -16.83
C GLY A 17 15.03 -16.07 -16.12
N PHE A 18 15.82 -16.64 -15.23
CA PHE A 18 15.36 -17.70 -14.34
C PHE A 18 15.81 -17.40 -12.91
N SER A 19 14.87 -17.42 -11.98
CA SER A 19 15.07 -17.00 -10.60
C SER A 19 15.01 -18.19 -9.64
N TYR A 20 15.84 -18.12 -8.60
CA TYR A 20 15.92 -19.07 -7.51
C TYR A 20 15.76 -18.31 -6.20
N LEU A 21 14.62 -18.48 -5.53
CA LEU A 21 14.38 -17.93 -4.20
C LEU A 21 14.68 -19.01 -3.18
N MET A 22 15.78 -18.85 -2.44
CA MET A 22 16.38 -19.91 -1.62
C MET A 22 16.39 -19.51 -0.14
N LEU A 23 15.89 -20.42 0.71
CA LEU A 23 16.10 -20.38 2.15
C LEU A 23 17.07 -21.49 2.53
N PHE A 24 18.25 -21.09 3.02
CA PHE A 24 19.34 -21.97 3.44
C PHE A 24 19.14 -22.49 4.87
N ASP A 25 19.91 -23.50 5.25
CA ASP A 25 19.77 -24.18 6.55
C ASP A 25 20.20 -23.29 7.74
N ASP A 26 20.97 -22.24 7.47
CA ASP A 26 21.33 -21.20 8.44
C ASP A 26 20.30 -20.05 8.51
N TYR A 27 19.14 -20.22 7.87
CA TYR A 27 18.03 -19.27 7.77
C TYR A 27 18.32 -18.00 6.96
N ASN A 28 19.45 -17.92 6.26
CA ASN A 28 19.66 -16.87 5.27
C ASN A 28 18.75 -17.09 4.06
N LYS A 29 18.12 -16.01 3.59
CA LYS A 29 17.33 -16.01 2.35
C LYS A 29 18.07 -15.24 1.26
N ILE A 30 18.25 -15.86 0.10
CA ILE A 30 18.84 -15.24 -1.08
C ILE A 30 17.93 -15.48 -2.27
N ASP A 31 17.63 -14.40 -2.98
CA ASP A 31 16.92 -14.43 -4.25
C ASP A 31 17.98 -14.20 -5.35
N LEU A 32 18.21 -15.21 -6.20
CA LEU A 32 19.20 -15.20 -7.28
C LEU A 32 18.51 -15.28 -8.63
N THR A 33 18.75 -14.30 -9.50
CA THR A 33 18.24 -14.33 -10.88
C THR A 33 19.40 -14.48 -11.87
N LEU A 34 19.25 -15.43 -12.79
CA LEU A 34 20.14 -15.60 -13.93
C LEU A 34 19.50 -14.92 -15.14
N LEU A 35 20.14 -13.85 -15.61
CA LEU A 35 19.68 -13.11 -16.79
C LEU A 35 20.61 -13.38 -17.99
N PRO A 36 20.05 -13.49 -19.20
CA PRO A 36 20.84 -13.50 -20.43
C PRO A 36 21.53 -12.14 -20.63
N LEU A 37 22.72 -12.14 -21.25
CA LEU A 37 23.58 -10.95 -21.35
C LEU A 37 22.92 -9.82 -22.15
N GLU A 38 22.01 -10.15 -23.07
CA GLU A 38 21.24 -9.22 -23.87
C GLU A 38 20.35 -8.31 -23.00
N GLU A 39 20.00 -8.75 -21.78
CA GLU A 39 19.19 -7.96 -20.83
C GLU A 39 20.01 -7.04 -19.94
N LEU A 40 21.35 -7.05 -20.02
CA LEU A 40 22.23 -6.25 -19.15
C LEU A 40 21.85 -4.76 -19.16
N ASP A 41 21.64 -4.19 -20.35
CA ASP A 41 21.30 -2.77 -20.48
C ASP A 41 19.91 -2.45 -19.92
N ASN A 42 18.95 -3.36 -20.06
CA ASN A 42 17.61 -3.18 -19.49
C ASN A 42 17.66 -3.29 -17.96
N TYR A 43 18.38 -4.27 -17.43
CA TYR A 43 18.57 -4.47 -16.00
C TYR A 43 19.22 -3.25 -15.35
N LEU A 44 20.31 -2.74 -15.92
CA LEU A 44 21.00 -1.54 -15.43
C LEU A 44 20.19 -0.24 -15.56
N LYS A 45 19.11 -0.23 -16.35
CA LYS A 45 18.16 0.90 -16.44
C LYS A 45 16.95 0.74 -15.51
N GLY A 46 16.70 -0.46 -15.01
CA GLY A 46 15.52 -0.80 -14.23
C GLY A 46 15.60 -0.27 -12.79
N ASP A 47 16.33 -0.97 -11.93
CA ASP A 47 16.46 -0.62 -10.51
C ASP A 47 17.72 0.21 -10.26
N LYS A 48 17.59 1.31 -9.52
CA LYS A 48 18.72 2.17 -9.15
C LYS A 48 19.47 1.70 -7.90
N LEU A 49 19.02 0.66 -7.20
CA LEU A 49 19.70 0.06 -6.04
C LEU A 49 20.80 -0.93 -6.41
N ILE A 50 21.07 -1.13 -7.70
CA ILE A 50 22.05 -2.10 -8.20
C ILE A 50 23.46 -1.73 -7.76
N LYS A 51 24.17 -2.70 -7.19
CA LYS A 51 25.61 -2.64 -6.93
C LYS A 51 26.32 -3.72 -7.75
N VAL A 52 27.20 -3.30 -8.65
CA VAL A 52 28.03 -4.23 -9.44
C VAL A 52 29.15 -4.79 -8.55
N LEU A 53 29.23 -6.11 -8.44
CA LEU A 53 30.28 -6.79 -7.68
C LEU A 53 31.47 -7.20 -8.56
N ILE A 54 31.20 -7.65 -9.78
CA ILE A 54 32.21 -8.10 -10.73
C ILE A 54 31.74 -7.87 -12.17
N ASP A 55 32.64 -7.37 -13.02
CA ASP A 55 32.49 -7.31 -14.47
C ASP A 55 33.75 -7.88 -15.10
N LYS A 56 33.66 -9.10 -15.63
CA LYS A 56 34.83 -9.85 -16.10
C LYS A 56 35.34 -9.39 -17.46
N ASP A 57 34.48 -8.79 -18.27
CA ASP A 57 34.78 -8.42 -19.66
C ASP A 57 34.66 -6.90 -19.91
N CYS A 58 34.58 -6.12 -18.83
CA CYS A 58 34.49 -4.66 -18.86
C CYS A 58 33.33 -4.16 -19.74
N ARG A 59 32.15 -4.80 -19.67
CA ARG A 59 30.94 -4.41 -20.42
C ARG A 59 30.30 -3.13 -19.90
N ILE A 60 30.42 -2.87 -18.59
CA ILE A 60 29.79 -1.71 -17.95
C ILE A 60 30.73 -0.52 -18.08
N LYS A 61 30.34 0.46 -18.91
CA LYS A 61 31.17 1.63 -19.25
C LYS A 61 30.95 2.85 -18.36
N ARG A 62 30.02 2.78 -17.41
CA ARG A 62 29.66 3.86 -16.50
C ARG A 62 29.73 3.38 -15.05
N ASP A 63 29.97 4.30 -14.14
CA ASP A 63 29.84 3.98 -12.72
C ASP A 63 28.36 3.79 -12.36
N ILE A 64 28.07 2.79 -11.54
CA ILE A 64 26.72 2.46 -11.08
C ILE A 64 26.69 2.72 -9.58
N VAL A 65 26.10 3.86 -9.19
CA VAL A 65 25.95 4.27 -7.80
C VAL A 65 24.55 3.91 -7.32
N PRO A 66 24.39 3.02 -6.32
CA PRO A 66 23.10 2.67 -5.77
C PRO A 66 22.37 3.88 -5.18
N THR A 67 21.10 4.07 -5.51
CA THR A 67 20.22 5.08 -4.91
C THR A 67 18.78 4.58 -4.80
N ASP A 68 18.09 5.00 -3.75
CA ASP A 68 16.70 4.64 -3.46
C ASP A 68 15.68 5.69 -3.96
N ILE A 69 16.13 6.68 -4.74
CA ILE A 69 15.34 7.83 -5.20
C ILE A 69 14.01 7.44 -5.88
N ASP A 70 13.97 6.31 -6.58
CA ASP A 70 12.77 5.84 -7.28
C ASP A 70 11.69 5.32 -6.32
N TYR A 71 12.06 5.03 -5.07
CA TYR A 71 11.15 4.58 -4.01
C TYR A 71 10.73 5.71 -3.08
N HIS A 72 11.23 6.93 -3.29
CA HIS A 72 10.82 8.08 -2.49
C HIS A 72 9.34 8.36 -2.71
N VAL A 73 8.68 8.82 -1.65
CA VAL A 73 7.29 9.26 -1.76
C VAL A 73 7.24 10.37 -2.81
N ARG A 74 6.42 10.21 -3.84
CA ARG A 74 6.23 11.23 -4.85
C ARG A 74 5.16 12.23 -4.39
N LYS A 75 5.43 13.52 -4.60
CA LYS A 75 4.43 14.58 -4.40
C LYS A 75 3.24 14.33 -5.31
N PRO A 76 2.00 14.23 -4.77
CA PRO A 76 0.82 14.05 -5.59
C PRO A 76 0.48 15.33 -6.34
N SER A 77 -0.06 15.17 -7.54
CA SER A 77 -0.87 16.20 -8.18
C SER A 77 -2.23 16.35 -7.49
N ALA A 78 -2.90 17.49 -7.71
CA ALA A 78 -4.26 17.70 -7.21
C ALA A 78 -5.24 16.61 -7.70
N ARG A 79 -5.02 16.11 -8.92
CA ARG A 79 -5.82 15.01 -9.49
C ARG A 79 -5.56 13.68 -8.80
N GLU A 80 -4.31 13.29 -8.58
CA GLU A 80 -4.00 12.05 -7.84
C GLU A 80 -4.57 12.08 -6.42
N TYR A 81 -4.53 13.25 -5.77
CA TYR A 81 -5.15 13.47 -4.47
C TYR A 81 -6.68 13.27 -4.53
N ASP A 82 -7.36 13.85 -5.52
CA ASP A 82 -8.81 13.68 -5.71
C ASP A 82 -9.18 12.24 -6.05
N ASP A 83 -8.42 11.58 -6.94
CA ASP A 83 -8.59 10.18 -7.32
C ASP A 83 -8.48 9.26 -6.08
N CYS A 84 -7.50 9.51 -5.20
CA CYS A 84 -7.35 8.77 -3.94
C CYS A 84 -8.57 8.97 -3.01
N CYS A 85 -9.07 10.20 -2.90
CA CYS A 85 -10.29 10.47 -2.13
C CYS A 85 -11.50 9.78 -2.74
N ASN A 86 -11.63 9.83 -4.06
CA ASN A 86 -12.72 9.20 -4.80
C ASN A 86 -12.73 7.69 -4.56
N GLU A 87 -11.60 7.02 -4.77
CA GLU A 87 -11.46 5.57 -4.64
C GLU A 87 -11.80 5.10 -3.22
N PHE A 88 -11.27 5.78 -2.20
CA PHE A 88 -11.57 5.47 -0.80
C PHE A 88 -13.08 5.49 -0.52
N TRP A 89 -13.74 6.60 -0.86
CA TRP A 89 -15.18 6.77 -0.55
C TRP A 89 -16.10 5.96 -1.47
N ASN A 90 -15.71 5.74 -2.73
CA ASN A 90 -16.49 4.99 -3.70
C ASN A 90 -16.51 3.49 -3.41
N VAL A 91 -15.43 2.94 -2.83
CA VAL A 91 -15.34 1.52 -2.47
C VAL A 91 -15.86 1.24 -1.06
N THR A 92 -15.95 2.23 -0.17
CA THR A 92 -16.58 2.08 1.17
C THR A 92 -17.95 1.37 1.13
N PRO A 93 -18.89 1.70 0.22
CA PRO A 93 -20.15 0.96 0.07
C PRO A 93 -20.00 -0.55 -0.13
N TYR A 94 -18.89 -1.05 -0.67
CA TYR A 94 -18.69 -2.48 -0.91
C TYR A 94 -18.39 -3.19 0.41
N VAL A 95 -17.55 -2.59 1.26
CA VAL A 95 -17.32 -3.07 2.63
C VAL A 95 -18.64 -3.10 3.40
N ILE A 96 -19.42 -2.00 3.35
CA ILE A 96 -20.71 -1.89 4.02
C ILE A 96 -21.69 -2.96 3.53
N LYS A 97 -21.84 -3.12 2.20
CA LYS A 97 -22.72 -4.14 1.62
C LYS A 97 -22.29 -5.54 2.03
N GLY A 98 -20.99 -5.83 2.03
CA GLY A 98 -20.46 -7.11 2.50
C GLY A 98 -20.85 -7.39 3.96
N LEU A 99 -20.67 -6.40 4.84
CA LEU A 99 -21.07 -6.51 6.25
C LEU A 99 -22.59 -6.74 6.41
N CYS A 100 -23.42 -5.97 5.72
CA CYS A 100 -24.88 -6.12 5.76
C CYS A 100 -25.37 -7.46 5.20
N ARG A 101 -24.67 -8.02 4.20
CA ARG A 101 -24.98 -9.32 3.55
C ARG A 101 -24.33 -10.51 4.25
N LYS A 102 -23.61 -10.29 5.35
CA LYS A 102 -22.82 -11.32 6.04
C LYS A 102 -21.72 -11.94 5.16
N GLU A 103 -21.17 -11.21 4.20
CA GLU A 103 -20.04 -11.61 3.35
C GLU A 103 -18.72 -11.09 3.94
N ILE A 104 -18.27 -11.66 5.06
CA ILE A 104 -17.17 -11.08 5.86
C ILE A 104 -15.84 -11.01 5.10
N LEU A 105 -15.48 -12.05 4.33
CA LEU A 105 -14.24 -12.08 3.55
C LEU A 105 -14.25 -11.02 2.45
N PHE A 106 -15.39 -10.84 1.78
CA PHE A 106 -15.56 -9.78 0.78
C PHE A 106 -15.35 -8.39 1.41
N ALA A 107 -15.92 -8.14 2.59
CA ALA A 107 -15.73 -6.88 3.31
C ALA A 107 -14.27 -6.68 3.74
N ILE A 108 -13.63 -7.72 4.29
CA ILE A 108 -12.22 -7.69 4.70
C ILE A 108 -11.30 -7.39 3.51
N ASP A 109 -11.52 -8.02 2.37
CA ASP A 109 -10.67 -7.84 1.19
C ASP A 109 -10.75 -6.40 0.66
N HIS A 110 -11.95 -5.83 0.54
CA HIS A 110 -12.12 -4.44 0.11
C HIS A 110 -11.54 -3.45 1.13
N LEU A 111 -11.70 -3.73 2.43
CA LEU A 111 -11.11 -2.90 3.49
C LEU A 111 -9.58 -2.95 3.45
N ASN A 112 -9.00 -4.12 3.22
CA ASN A 112 -7.55 -4.34 3.24
C ASN A 112 -6.85 -3.84 1.99
N GLN A 113 -7.38 -4.22 0.83
CA GLN A 113 -6.70 -4.02 -0.44
C GLN A 113 -6.97 -2.65 -1.04
N ILE A 114 -8.07 -1.99 -0.64
CA ILE A 114 -8.47 -0.70 -1.23
C ILE A 114 -8.52 0.39 -0.16
N LEU A 115 -9.47 0.36 0.79
CA LEU A 115 -9.65 1.48 1.73
C LEU A 115 -8.39 1.76 2.55
N ARG A 116 -7.82 0.74 3.18
CA ARG A 116 -6.61 0.93 3.98
C ARG A 116 -5.39 1.24 3.12
N PHE A 117 -5.36 0.75 1.88
CA PHE A 117 -4.32 1.10 0.93
C PHE A 117 -4.35 2.59 0.58
N GLU A 118 -5.53 3.14 0.27
CA GLU A 118 -5.69 4.57 0.02
C GLU A 118 -5.45 5.43 1.27
N LEU A 119 -5.83 4.94 2.46
CA LEU A 119 -5.47 5.58 3.73
C LEU A 119 -3.95 5.65 3.93
N LEU A 120 -3.24 4.54 3.68
CA LEU A 120 -1.78 4.50 3.78
C LEU A 120 -1.11 5.37 2.71
N ARG A 121 -1.66 5.45 1.50
CA ARG A 121 -1.24 6.38 0.46
C ARG A 121 -1.36 7.83 0.93
N MET A 122 -2.52 8.22 1.45
CA MET A 122 -2.77 9.56 1.98
C MET A 122 -1.82 9.90 3.15
N MET A 123 -1.62 8.96 4.08
CA MET A 123 -0.63 9.11 5.16
C MET A 123 0.81 9.22 4.62
N SER A 124 1.15 8.48 3.57
CA SER A 124 2.48 8.58 2.95
C SER A 124 2.73 9.95 2.33
N TRP A 125 1.71 10.58 1.72
CA TRP A 125 1.82 11.95 1.24
C TRP A 125 2.00 12.95 2.37
N LYS A 126 1.29 12.79 3.50
CA LYS A 126 1.54 13.59 4.72
C LYS A 126 2.98 13.46 5.19
N VAL A 127 3.54 12.25 5.22
CA VAL A 127 4.97 12.02 5.53
C VAL A 127 5.85 12.72 4.50
N GLY A 128 5.59 12.52 3.21
CA GLY A 128 6.34 13.15 2.12
C GLY A 128 6.38 14.67 2.23
N ILE A 129 5.28 15.32 2.59
CA ILE A 129 5.25 16.78 2.81
C ILE A 129 6.22 17.17 3.93
N LYS A 130 6.18 16.47 5.07
CA LYS A 130 7.03 16.77 6.24
C LYS A 130 8.52 16.52 5.98
N THR A 131 8.84 15.62 5.06
CA THR A 131 10.20 15.23 4.73
C THR A 131 10.64 15.73 3.37
N GLU A 132 9.95 16.73 2.81
CA GLU A 132 10.24 17.31 1.49
C GLU A 132 10.38 16.27 0.36
N PHE A 133 9.64 15.16 0.47
CA PHE A 133 9.62 14.03 -0.46
C PHE A 133 10.98 13.35 -0.65
N SER A 134 11.87 13.44 0.35
CA SER A 134 13.26 12.98 0.27
C SER A 134 13.51 11.55 0.75
N LEU A 135 12.46 10.75 0.99
CA LEU A 135 12.61 9.39 1.53
C LEU A 135 11.50 8.43 1.09
N SER A 136 11.78 7.14 1.23
CA SER A 136 10.81 6.06 1.07
C SER A 136 10.16 5.65 2.40
N VAL A 137 8.84 5.41 2.37
CA VAL A 137 8.11 4.74 3.47
C VAL A 137 8.21 3.20 3.41
N GLY A 138 9.00 2.67 2.45
CA GLY A 138 9.25 1.25 2.24
C GLY A 138 8.10 0.51 1.57
N LYS A 139 8.42 -0.64 0.95
CA LYS A 139 7.41 -1.55 0.36
C LYS A 139 6.35 -1.91 1.40
N ASN A 140 5.08 -1.82 1.00
CA ASN A 140 3.92 -2.01 1.87
C ASN A 140 3.96 -1.12 3.13
N TYR A 141 4.48 0.10 3.01
CA TYR A 141 4.50 1.11 4.08
C TYR A 141 5.23 0.65 5.36
N LYS A 142 6.13 -0.33 5.26
CA LYS A 142 6.80 -0.96 6.42
C LYS A 142 7.61 -0.01 7.32
N TYR A 143 7.90 1.21 6.86
CA TYR A 143 8.62 2.24 7.63
C TYR A 143 7.75 3.44 8.00
N ILE A 144 6.44 3.44 7.68
CA ILE A 144 5.57 4.60 7.92
C ILE A 144 5.49 4.98 9.40
N ASN A 145 5.56 3.98 10.29
CA ASN A 145 5.55 4.16 11.74
C ASN A 145 6.74 4.96 12.29
N LYS A 146 7.82 5.11 11.52
CA LYS A 146 8.98 5.94 11.90
C LYS A 146 8.72 7.44 11.70
N TYR A 147 7.69 7.80 10.94
CA TYR A 147 7.47 9.16 10.45
C TYR A 147 6.11 9.76 10.85
N ILE A 148 5.22 8.95 11.43
CA ILE A 148 3.96 9.41 12.01
C ILE A 148 4.02 9.36 13.54
N ASP A 149 3.20 10.17 14.19
CA ASP A 149 3.10 10.16 15.65
C ASP A 149 2.45 8.86 16.18
N GLU A 150 2.68 8.61 17.47
CA GLU A 150 2.24 7.38 18.14
C GLU A 150 0.72 7.24 18.19
N ASP A 151 -0.03 8.32 18.35
CA ASP A 151 -1.50 8.28 18.33
C ASP A 151 -2.02 7.84 16.96
N LEU A 152 -1.51 8.47 15.89
CA LEU A 152 -1.89 8.14 14.52
C LEU A 152 -1.54 6.68 14.19
N TRP A 153 -0.37 6.21 14.63
CA TRP A 153 0.04 4.82 14.46
C TRP A 153 -0.88 3.84 15.19
N ASN A 154 -1.20 4.10 16.46
CA ASN A 154 -2.06 3.23 17.26
C ASN A 154 -3.49 3.17 16.70
N ARG A 155 -4.03 4.30 16.23
CA ARG A 155 -5.33 4.35 15.56
C ARG A 155 -5.29 3.59 14.23
N LEU A 156 -4.23 3.74 13.42
CA LEU A 156 -4.04 2.93 12.22
C LEU A 156 -4.01 1.43 12.53
N LEU A 157 -3.25 1.00 13.53
CA LEU A 157 -3.19 -0.41 13.95
C LEU A 157 -4.55 -0.94 14.42
N SER A 158 -5.35 -0.12 15.10
CA SER A 158 -6.68 -0.50 15.55
C SER A 158 -7.65 -0.83 14.39
N THR A 159 -7.36 -0.36 13.18
CA THR A 159 -8.13 -0.70 11.97
C THR A 159 -7.92 -2.14 11.46
N TYR A 160 -6.97 -2.90 12.03
CA TYR A 160 -6.68 -4.28 11.61
C TYR A 160 -7.47 -5.34 12.40
N ARG A 161 -8.38 -4.93 13.30
CA ARG A 161 -9.25 -5.85 14.04
C ARG A 161 -10.35 -6.37 13.10
N MET A 162 -10.15 -7.58 12.56
CA MET A 162 -10.99 -8.18 11.51
C MET A 162 -11.53 -9.58 11.86
N ASP A 163 -11.49 -9.93 13.14
CA ASP A 163 -11.87 -11.22 13.71
C ASP A 163 -13.39 -11.38 13.93
N SER A 164 -14.18 -10.34 13.70
CA SER A 164 -15.65 -10.37 13.80
C SER A 164 -16.31 -9.25 12.99
N TYR A 165 -17.60 -9.38 12.67
CA TYR A 165 -18.36 -8.31 12.02
C TYR A 165 -18.34 -7.00 12.82
N GLU A 166 -18.49 -7.08 14.15
CA GLU A 166 -18.43 -5.92 15.05
C GLU A 166 -17.07 -5.21 14.95
N ASN A 167 -15.97 -5.96 14.95
CA ASN A 167 -14.64 -5.40 14.85
C ASN A 167 -14.35 -4.79 13.47
N ILE A 168 -14.91 -5.35 12.39
CA ILE A 168 -14.78 -4.77 11.05
C ILE A 168 -15.58 -3.47 10.93
N TRP A 169 -16.78 -3.40 11.51
CA TRP A 169 -17.53 -2.14 11.59
C TRP A 169 -16.73 -1.07 12.33
N LYS A 170 -16.20 -1.39 13.52
CA LYS A 170 -15.31 -0.48 14.27
C LYS A 170 -14.11 -0.04 13.44
N SER A 171 -13.44 -0.99 12.78
CA SER A 171 -12.30 -0.72 11.90
C SER A 171 -12.66 0.22 10.74
N LEU A 172 -13.82 0.03 10.10
CA LEU A 172 -14.32 0.89 9.03
C LEU A 172 -14.55 2.33 9.52
N PHE A 173 -15.20 2.50 10.68
CA PHE A 173 -15.41 3.83 11.26
C PHE A 173 -14.09 4.54 11.60
N ILE A 174 -13.12 3.81 12.13
CA ILE A 174 -11.79 4.37 12.42
C ILE A 174 -11.07 4.74 11.12
N CYS A 175 -11.16 3.92 10.06
CA CYS A 175 -10.67 4.27 8.73
C CYS A 175 -11.30 5.57 8.21
N HIS A 176 -12.62 5.76 8.34
CA HIS A 176 -13.28 7.01 7.92
C HIS A 176 -12.77 8.24 8.68
N GLN A 177 -12.60 8.11 10.00
CA GLN A 177 -12.07 9.19 10.83
C GLN A 177 -10.64 9.56 10.42
N LEU A 178 -9.76 8.56 10.33
CA LEU A 178 -8.37 8.75 9.93
C LEU A 178 -8.25 9.32 8.53
N PHE A 179 -9.01 8.79 7.56
CA PHE A 179 -8.93 9.26 6.18
C PHE A 179 -9.35 10.72 6.10
N ARG A 180 -10.47 11.11 6.74
CA ARG A 180 -10.95 12.49 6.77
C ARG A 180 -9.94 13.44 7.40
N GLU A 181 -9.32 13.03 8.51
CA GLU A 181 -8.32 13.84 9.22
C GLU A 181 -7.09 14.08 8.34
N VAL A 182 -6.49 13.00 7.82
CA VAL A 182 -5.23 13.08 7.06
C VAL A 182 -5.45 13.73 5.70
N SER A 183 -6.54 13.42 4.99
CA SER A 183 -6.82 14.02 3.67
C SER A 183 -7.04 15.52 3.76
N LYS A 184 -7.75 16.00 4.78
CA LYS A 184 -7.92 17.45 5.02
C LYS A 184 -6.59 18.15 5.27
N GLU A 185 -5.74 17.58 6.12
CA GLU A 185 -4.41 18.12 6.39
C GLU A 185 -3.54 18.16 5.13
N VAL A 186 -3.55 17.09 4.33
CA VAL A 186 -2.82 17.04 3.05
C VAL A 186 -3.35 18.08 2.07
N ALA A 187 -4.67 18.25 1.95
CA ALA A 187 -5.28 19.27 1.11
C ALA A 187 -4.83 20.68 1.52
N GLU A 188 -4.89 20.98 2.82
CA GLU A 188 -4.47 22.28 3.36
C GLU A 188 -2.98 22.54 3.09
N LEU A 189 -2.11 21.58 3.38
CA LEU A 189 -0.66 21.72 3.21
C LEU A 189 -0.22 21.85 1.75
N LEU A 190 -0.97 21.27 0.81
CA LEU A 190 -0.67 21.32 -0.63
C LEU A 190 -1.47 22.37 -1.39
N GLY A 191 -2.44 23.04 -0.73
CA GLY A 191 -3.33 24.01 -1.36
C GLY A 191 -4.32 23.38 -2.34
N PHE A 192 -4.81 22.17 -2.05
CA PHE A 192 -5.83 21.47 -2.84
C PHE A 192 -7.22 21.67 -2.25
N ASP A 193 -8.25 21.51 -3.09
CA ASP A 193 -9.64 21.49 -2.64
C ASP A 193 -9.98 20.15 -1.98
N TYR A 194 -10.66 20.19 -0.83
CA TYR A 194 -11.13 18.99 -0.15
C TYR A 194 -12.47 18.52 -0.75
N PRO A 195 -12.56 17.28 -1.29
CA PRO A 195 -13.79 16.79 -1.90
C PRO A 195 -14.83 16.32 -0.88
N GLU A 196 -16.11 16.57 -1.17
CA GLU A 196 -17.24 16.26 -0.28
C GLU A 196 -17.81 14.83 -0.45
N TYR A 197 -17.05 13.90 -1.07
CA TYR A 197 -17.48 12.52 -1.31
C TYR A 197 -17.91 11.80 -0.02
N GLY A 198 -17.19 12.03 1.07
CA GLY A 198 -17.41 11.35 2.34
C GLY A 198 -18.75 11.68 3.01
N LYS A 199 -19.41 12.80 2.69
CA LYS A 199 -20.61 13.24 3.42
C LYS A 199 -21.77 12.27 3.27
N ASN A 200 -22.11 11.91 2.03
CA ASN A 200 -23.21 10.99 1.74
C ASN A 200 -22.86 9.55 2.18
N ILE A 201 -21.60 9.15 1.98
CA ILE A 201 -21.12 7.81 2.33
C ILE A 201 -21.09 7.61 3.85
N THR A 202 -20.70 8.63 4.62
CA THR A 202 -20.75 8.59 6.09
C THR A 202 -22.17 8.36 6.58
N ARG A 203 -23.13 9.16 6.09
CA ARG A 203 -24.55 9.00 6.44
C ARG A 203 -25.06 7.60 6.07
N TYR A 204 -24.75 7.12 4.86
CA TYR A 204 -25.10 5.77 4.44
C TYR A 204 -24.52 4.69 5.36
N THR A 205 -23.27 4.85 5.80
CA THR A 205 -22.59 3.94 6.72
C THR A 205 -23.32 3.86 8.05
N GLU A 206 -23.65 5.01 8.63
CA GLU A 206 -24.37 5.12 9.90
C GLU A 206 -25.78 4.52 9.80
N ASP A 207 -26.52 4.82 8.74
CA ASP A 207 -27.86 4.29 8.52
C ASP A 207 -27.85 2.75 8.38
N MET A 208 -26.87 2.21 7.64
CA MET A 208 -26.72 0.76 7.50
C MET A 208 -26.29 0.09 8.81
N TYR A 209 -25.36 0.71 9.56
CA TYR A 209 -24.93 0.20 10.86
C TYR A 209 -26.12 0.12 11.84
N LYS A 210 -26.89 1.21 11.99
CA LYS A 210 -28.09 1.23 12.83
C LYS A 210 -29.10 0.17 12.40
N LYS A 211 -29.37 0.05 11.11
CA LYS A 211 -30.36 -0.90 10.57
C LYS A 211 -29.98 -2.35 10.84
N TYR A 212 -28.72 -2.72 10.65
CA TYR A 212 -28.30 -4.13 10.64
C TYR A 212 -27.56 -4.58 11.90
N VAL A 213 -27.07 -3.67 12.73
CA VAL A 213 -26.33 -3.98 13.96
C VAL A 213 -27.12 -3.61 15.20
N GLU A 214 -27.71 -2.40 15.27
CA GLU A 214 -28.41 -1.94 16.49
C GLU A 214 -29.83 -2.49 16.63
N ASN A 215 -30.45 -2.97 15.55
CA ASN A 215 -31.83 -3.50 15.57
C ASN A 215 -31.91 -5.03 15.60
N ASP A 216 -30.91 -5.72 16.17
CA ASP A 216 -30.90 -7.18 16.42
C ASP A 216 -31.32 -8.07 15.22
N TYR A 217 -30.69 -7.85 14.05
CA TYR A 217 -30.62 -8.91 13.01
C TYR A 217 -29.37 -9.81 13.21
N PHE A 218 -28.99 -10.01 14.47
CA PHE A 218 -27.87 -10.83 14.93
C PHE A 218 -28.31 -11.69 16.12
#